data_AF-A0A529KTQ2-F1
#
_entry.id   AF-A0A529KTQ2-F1
#
_cell.length_a   1.000
_cell.length_b   1.000
_cell.length_c   1.000
_cell.angle_alpha   90.00
_cell.angle_beta   90.00
_cell.angle_gamma   90.00
#
_symmetry.space_group_name_H-M   'P 1'
#
loop_
_entity.id
_entity.type
_entity.pdbx_description
1 polymer ?
#
loop_
_entity_poly.entity_id
_entity_poly.type
_entity_poly.pdbx_seq_one_letter_code
_entity_poly.pdbx_strand_id
1 'polypeptide(L)' 'EDDEGDVLLIDSHDGPVADAVWKLFDIITGRCGPLPTLIEWDSDIPDWPVLKAEAAAAQTILDRHADSDHVFGKAHAAG' A
#
# COMPACT_ATOMS: atom_id res chain seq x y z
N GLU A 1 24.54 7.57 -7.55
CA GLU A 1 25.32 6.51 -8.22
C GLU A 1 25.92 5.66 -7.11
N ASP A 2 26.00 4.36 -7.30
CA ASP A 2 26.79 3.51 -6.40
C ASP A 2 28.29 3.69 -6.67
N ASP A 3 29.14 2.93 -5.97
CA ASP A 3 30.60 3.00 -6.14
C ASP A 3 31.06 2.55 -7.55
N GLU A 4 30.16 1.99 -8.37
CA GLU A 4 30.42 1.50 -9.73
C GLU A 4 29.83 2.42 -10.83
N GLY A 5 29.12 3.49 -10.45
CA GLY A 5 28.54 4.47 -11.38
C GLY A 5 27.12 4.13 -11.85
N ASP A 6 26.50 3.09 -11.30
CA ASP A 6 25.15 2.68 -11.66
C ASP A 6 24.08 3.52 -10.93
N VAL A 7 22.88 3.56 -11.51
CA VAL A 7 21.73 4.27 -10.90
C VAL A 7 21.32 3.56 -9.62
N LEU A 8 21.63 4.20 -8.50
CA LEU A 8 21.20 3.74 -7.17
C LEU A 8 19.72 4.06 -6.97
N LEU A 9 18.91 3.02 -6.75
CA LEU A 9 17.50 3.14 -6.39
C LEU A 9 17.37 2.95 -4.88
N ILE A 10 17.08 4.04 -4.17
CA ILE A 10 16.87 4.05 -2.72
C ILE A 10 15.39 4.19 -2.44
N ASP A 11 14.87 3.35 -1.56
CA ASP A 11 13.50 3.44 -1.05
C ASP A 11 13.49 4.24 0.25
N SER A 12 13.65 5.56 0.15
CA SER A 12 13.93 6.40 1.33
C SER A 12 12.68 6.92 2.05
N HIS A 13 11.46 6.60 1.60
CA HIS A 13 10.17 7.02 2.22
C HIS A 13 10.08 8.49 2.69
N ASP A 14 10.88 9.40 2.13
CA ASP A 14 10.97 10.80 2.56
C ASP A 14 9.98 11.71 1.81
N GLY A 15 8.87 11.15 1.33
CA GLY A 15 7.92 11.85 0.48
C GLY A 15 6.61 11.09 0.30
N PRO A 16 5.61 11.75 -0.31
CA PRO A 16 4.31 11.13 -0.50
C PRO A 16 4.42 9.83 -1.31
N VAL A 17 3.58 8.86 -0.95
CA VAL A 17 3.55 7.58 -1.66
C VAL A 17 3.21 7.81 -3.13
N ALA A 18 4.10 7.37 -4.02
CA ALA A 18 3.95 7.59 -5.44
C ALA A 18 2.73 6.87 -6.02
N ASP A 19 2.08 7.45 -7.04
CA ASP A 19 0.92 6.86 -7.73
C ASP A 19 1.17 5.44 -8.25
N ALA A 20 2.40 5.14 -8.67
CA ALA A 20 2.77 3.79 -9.13
C ALA A 20 2.72 2.76 -7.99
N VAL A 21 3.11 3.17 -6.77
CA VAL A 21 3.06 2.32 -5.57
C VAL A 21 1.61 2.10 -5.15
N TRP A 22 0.77 3.13 -5.17
CA TRP A 22 -0.68 2.98 -4.93
C TRP A 22 -1.35 1.99 -5.88
N LYS A 23 -1.02 2.07 -7.18
CA LYS A 23 -1.52 1.11 -8.19
C LYS A 23 -1.04 -0.31 -7.91
N LEU A 24 0.23 -0.47 -7.54
CA LEU A 24 0.77 -1.78 -7.18
C LEU A 24 0.09 -2.34 -5.93
N PHE A 25 -0.12 -1.51 -4.91
CA PHE A 25 -0.82 -1.88 -3.69
C PHE A 25 -2.24 -2.41 -4.00
N ASP A 26 -3.04 -1.68 -4.79
CA ASP A 26 -4.38 -2.13 -5.20
C ASP A 26 -4.38 -3.50 -5.92
N ILE A 27 -3.40 -3.74 -6.81
CA ILE A 27 -3.26 -5.02 -7.51
C ILE A 27 -2.93 -6.17 -6.55
N ILE A 28 -2.01 -5.94 -5.60
CA ILE A 28 -1.59 -6.97 -4.64
C ILE A 28 -2.69 -7.24 -3.62
N THR A 29 -3.38 -6.21 -3.12
CA THR A 29 -4.53 -6.38 -2.22
C THR A 29 -5.63 -7.21 -2.88
N GLY A 30 -5.93 -6.99 -4.16
CA GLY A 30 -6.92 -7.80 -4.88
C GLY A 30 -6.52 -9.27 -5.09
N ARG A 31 -5.25 -9.64 -4.88
CA ARG A 31 -4.75 -11.03 -4.99
C ARG A 31 -4.59 -11.71 -3.63
N CYS A 32 -4.17 -10.95 -2.62
CA CYS A 32 -3.86 -11.47 -1.29
C CYS A 32 -5.03 -11.31 -0.30
N GLY A 33 -6.05 -10.53 -0.67
CA GLY A 33 -7.06 -10.03 0.24
C GLY A 33 -6.56 -8.80 1.03
N PRO A 34 -7.45 -8.14 1.79
CA PRO A 34 -7.10 -7.02 2.65
C PRO A 34 -6.25 -7.49 3.84
N LEU A 35 -5.03 -6.95 3.96
CA LEU A 35 -4.12 -7.22 5.08
C LEU A 35 -3.84 -5.93 5.85
N PRO A 36 -3.60 -6.01 7.18
CA PRO A 36 -3.15 -4.85 7.96
C PRO A 36 -1.94 -4.18 7.28
N THR A 37 -2.07 -2.88 7.02
CA THR A 37 -1.11 -2.11 6.23
C THR A 37 -0.68 -0.87 7.02
N LEU A 38 0.62 -0.53 6.95
CA LEU A 38 1.21 0.68 7.52
C LEU A 38 1.75 1.56 6.40
N ILE A 39 1.54 2.87 6.50
CA ILE A 39 2.23 3.86 5.67
C ILE A 39 3.43 4.37 6.45
N GLU A 40 4.62 4.26 5.86
CA GLU A 40 5.91 4.60 6.49
C GLU A 40 6.43 5.94 5.94
N TRP A 41 7.08 6.70 6.82
CA TRP A 41 7.74 7.97 6.53
C TRP A 41 9.03 8.01 7.35
N ASP A 42 10.19 8.06 6.69
CA ASP A 42 11.49 7.97 7.36
C ASP A 42 11.97 9.35 7.82
N SER A 43 11.89 10.37 6.96
CA SER A 43 12.22 11.78 7.26
C SER A 43 11.22 12.75 6.60
N ASP A 44 11.46 14.07 6.74
CA ASP A 44 10.64 15.15 6.18
C ASP A 44 9.13 15.02 6.44
N ILE A 45 8.80 14.55 7.64
CA ILE A 45 7.43 14.19 8.05
C ILE A 45 6.47 15.38 7.86
N PRO A 46 5.43 15.24 7.02
CA PRO A 46 4.49 16.32 6.74
C PRO A 46 3.50 16.52 7.88
N ASP A 47 2.71 17.60 7.80
CA ASP A 47 1.64 17.84 8.77
C ASP A 47 0.62 16.70 8.80
N TRP A 48 0.00 16.52 9.97
CA TRP A 48 -0.97 15.46 10.24
C TRP A 48 -2.05 15.26 9.16
N PRO A 49 -2.66 16.30 8.54
CA PRO A 49 -3.65 16.09 7.50
C PRO A 49 -3.15 15.29 6.29
N VAL A 50 -1.86 15.40 5.95
CA VAL A 50 -1.23 14.65 4.85
C VAL A 50 -1.09 13.19 5.24
N LEU A 51 -0.49 12.92 6.41
CA LEU A 51 -0.34 11.55 6.94
C LEU A 51 -1.69 10.84 7.03
N LYS A 52 -2.71 11.53 7.54
CA LYS A 52 -4.07 11.00 7.65
C LYS A 52 -4.69 10.72 6.28
N ALA A 53 -4.43 11.55 5.28
CA ALA A 53 -4.96 11.36 3.93
C ALA A 53 -4.37 10.10 3.26
N GLU A 54 -3.07 9.84 3.43
CA GLU A 54 -2.45 8.62 2.89
C GLU A 54 -2.95 7.36 3.61
N ALA A 55 -3.07 7.40 4.94
CA ALA A 55 -3.67 6.28 5.68
C ALA A 55 -5.12 6.01 5.24
N ALA A 56 -5.91 7.07 4.99
CA ALA A 56 -7.28 6.93 4.49
C ALA A 56 -7.33 6.40 3.04
N ALA A 57 -6.36 6.76 2.19
CA ALA A 57 -6.24 6.21 0.85
C ALA A 57 -5.97 4.70 0.88
N ALA A 58 -5.04 4.26 1.74
CA ALA A 58 -4.78 2.84 1.98
C ALA A 58 -6.03 2.10 2.46
N GLN A 59 -6.74 2.67 3.45
CA GLN A 59 -7.99 2.08 3.96
C GLN A 59 -9.05 1.94 2.87
N THR A 60 -9.18 2.94 1.99
CA THR A 60 -10.14 2.89 0.87
C THR A 60 -9.86 1.74 -0.09
N ILE A 61 -8.59 1.40 -0.31
CA ILE A 61 -8.18 0.26 -1.13
C ILE A 61 -8.48 -1.06 -0.40
N LEU A 62 -8.17 -1.15 0.89
CA LEU A 62 -8.47 -2.34 1.70
C LEU A 62 -9.97 -2.63 1.74
N ASP A 63 -10.82 -1.62 1.98
CA ASP A 63 -12.27 -1.76 2.06
C ASP A 63 -12.86 -2.28 0.74
N ARG A 64 -12.38 -1.76 -0.40
CA ARG A 64 -12.79 -2.19 -1.74
C ARG A 64 -12.62 -3.70 -1.96
N HIS A 65 -11.52 -4.26 -1.46
CA HIS A 65 -11.19 -5.68 -1.61
C HIS A 65 -11.77 -6.55 -0.50
N ALA A 66 -12.02 -6.00 0.69
CA ALA A 66 -12.76 -6.68 1.76
C ALA A 66 -14.20 -7.02 1.36
N ASP A 67 -14.87 -6.11 0.66
CA ASP A 67 -16.23 -6.32 0.15
C ASP A 67 -16.27 -7.36 -0.98
N SER A 68 -15.19 -7.46 -1.76
CA SER A 68 -15.07 -8.41 -2.87
C SER A 68 -14.87 -9.85 -2.38
N ASP A 69 -14.15 -10.05 -1.29
CA ASP A 69 -13.97 -11.37 -0.65
C ASP A 69 -15.26 -11.90 -0.01
N HIS A 70 -16.14 -11.02 0.49
CA HIS A 70 -17.41 -11.45 1.09
C HIS A 70 -18.40 -12.03 0.07
N VAL A 71 -18.32 -11.62 -1.20
CA VAL A 71 -19.21 -12.09 -2.28
C VAL A 71 -18.80 -13.48 -2.80
N PHE A 72 -17.52 -13.85 -2.69
CA PHE A 72 -17.00 -15.13 -3.21
C PHE A 72 -16.50 -16.12 -2.12
N GLY A 73 -16.40 -15.70 -0.86
CA GLY A 73 -15.79 -16.45 0.26
C GLY A 73 -16.65 -17.48 0.98
N LYS A 74 -17.59 -18.18 0.32
CA LYS A 74 -18.35 -19.30 0.95
C LYS A 74 -18.06 -20.69 0.37
N ALA A 75 -16.95 -20.88 -0.34
CA ALA A 75 -16.64 -22.15 -1.02
C ALA A 75 -15.48 -22.97 -0.44
N HIS A 76 -14.96 -22.67 0.77
CA HIS A 76 -13.82 -23.40 1.35
C HIS A 76 -14.06 -23.93 2.77
N ALA A 77 -15.16 -24.63 2.98
CA ALA A 77 -15.34 -25.48 4.17
C ALA A 77 -15.98 -26.82 3.78
N ALA A 78 -15.23 -27.67 3.10
CA ALA A 78 -15.47 -29.12 3.03
C ALA A 78 -14.17 -29.82 2.60
N GLY A 79 -13.50 -30.44 3.56
CA GLY A 79 -12.37 -31.35 3.39
C GLY A 79 -12.29 -32.22 4.64
#